data_AF-A0A0Q7CGG8-F1
#
_entry.id   AF-A0A0Q7CGG8-F1
#
_cell.length_a   1.000
_cell.length_b   1.000
_cell.length_c   1.000
_cell.angle_alpha   90.00
_cell.angle_beta   90.00
_cell.angle_gamma   90.00
#
_symmetry.space_group_name_H-M   'P 1'
#
loop_
_entity.id
_entity.type
_entity.pdbx_description
1 polymer ?
#
loop_
_entity_poly.entity_id
_entity_poly.type
_entity_poly.pdbx_seq_one_letter_code
_entity_poly.pdbx_strand_id
1 'polypeptide(L)'
;MTATVNNSSSDALARLAAVIESRLPARGGDPEKSYVARLLHKGPDAFLKKIGEEATEVVMAAKDADHGGDRSKIVNEVADLWFHTMVALAHYGFSPADVTAELERREGTSGIEEKALRKVQARESEASND
;
A
#
# COMPACT_ATOMS: atom_id res chain seq x y z
N MET A 1 -15.61 27.69 17.66
CA MET A 1 -14.30 27.01 17.58
C MET A 1 -14.41 25.96 16.49
N THR A 2 -14.10 26.31 15.25
CA THR A 2 -14.05 25.36 14.13
C THR A 2 -12.64 24.80 14.07
N ALA A 3 -12.50 23.51 14.39
CA ALA A 3 -11.22 22.83 14.25
C ALA A 3 -10.79 22.86 12.79
N THR A 4 -9.60 23.39 12.53
CA THR A 4 -8.92 23.29 11.22
C THR A 4 -8.70 21.81 10.94
N VAL A 5 -9.51 21.20 10.08
CA VAL A 5 -9.28 19.84 9.60
C VAL A 5 -8.06 19.90 8.69
N ASN A 6 -6.94 19.39 9.19
CA ASN A 6 -5.67 19.38 8.48
C ASN A 6 -5.70 18.26 7.43
N ASN A 7 -6.17 18.58 6.23
CA ASN A 7 -6.44 17.63 5.14
C ASN A 7 -5.14 17.14 4.46
N SER A 8 -4.29 16.43 5.21
CA SER A 8 -3.06 15.80 4.70
C SER A 8 -3.35 14.49 3.99
N SER A 9 -2.46 14.03 3.10
CA SER A 9 -2.59 12.72 2.43
C SER A 9 -2.68 11.56 3.43
N SER A 10 -1.95 11.65 4.55
CA SER A 10 -2.03 10.68 5.65
C SER A 10 -3.41 10.61 6.28
N ASP A 11 -4.09 11.77 6.41
CA ASP A 11 -5.44 11.87 6.96
C ASP A 11 -6.48 11.26 6.00
N ALA A 12 -6.31 11.42 4.68
CA ALA A 12 -7.16 10.75 3.69
C ALA A 12 -7.05 9.21 3.75
N LEU A 13 -5.83 8.67 3.80
CA LEU A 13 -5.61 7.22 3.92
C LEU A 13 -6.14 6.66 5.26
N ALA A 14 -5.96 7.40 6.36
CA ALA A 14 -6.50 7.01 7.66
C ALA A 14 -8.03 6.94 7.65
N ARG A 15 -8.72 7.93 7.08
CA ARG A 15 -10.18 7.90 6.93
C ARG A 15 -10.66 6.73 6.08
N LEU A 16 -10.00 6.48 4.96
CA LEU A 16 -10.34 5.34 4.09
C LEU A 16 -10.11 4.00 4.81
N ALA A 17 -9.00 3.86 5.55
CA ALA A 17 -8.73 2.68 6.36
C ALA A 17 -9.81 2.44 7.41
N ALA A 18 -10.26 3.48 8.12
CA ALA A 18 -11.35 3.37 9.09
C ALA A 18 -12.65 2.90 8.44
N VAL A 19 -12.97 3.39 7.23
CA VAL A 19 -14.12 2.92 6.46
C VAL A 19 -13.96 1.44 6.09
N ILE A 20 -12.81 1.03 5.55
CA ILE A 20 -12.53 -0.36 5.17
C ILE A 20 -12.64 -1.29 6.38
N GLU A 21 -12.03 -0.91 7.49
CA GLU A 21 -12.03 -1.69 8.73
C GLU A 21 -13.46 -1.87 9.27
N SER A 22 -14.29 -0.81 9.20
CA SER A 22 -15.72 -0.89 9.55
C SER A 22 -16.57 -1.80 8.65
N ARG A 23 -15.97 -2.37 7.59
CA ARG A 23 -16.61 -3.33 6.67
C ARG A 23 -16.07 -4.75 6.82
N LEU A 24 -15.18 -5.00 7.78
CA LEU A 24 -14.74 -6.35 8.14
C LEU A 24 -15.96 -7.22 8.55
N PRO A 25 -15.99 -8.51 8.19
CA PRO A 25 -17.05 -9.43 8.62
C PRO A 25 -17.21 -9.47 10.15
N ALA A 26 -16.10 -9.48 10.88
CA ALA A 26 -16.09 -9.44 12.35
C ALA A 26 -16.68 -8.15 12.95
N ARG A 27 -16.84 -7.09 12.14
CA ARG A 27 -17.45 -5.81 12.52
C ARG A 27 -18.86 -5.63 11.95
N GLY A 28 -19.48 -6.71 11.44
CA GLY A 28 -20.83 -6.67 10.88
C GLY A 28 -20.92 -6.08 9.48
N GLY A 29 -19.82 -6.09 8.71
CA GLY A 29 -19.83 -5.67 7.31
C GLY A 29 -20.80 -6.48 6.46
N ASP A 30 -21.78 -5.81 5.85
CA ASP A 30 -22.82 -6.44 5.02
C ASP A 30 -22.38 -6.51 3.54
N PRO A 31 -22.12 -7.72 3.00
CA PRO A 31 -21.64 -7.91 1.63
C PRO A 31 -22.67 -7.52 0.55
N GLU A 32 -23.96 -7.42 0.90
CA GLU A 32 -25.00 -6.98 -0.03
C GLU A 32 -25.07 -5.45 -0.14
N LYS A 33 -24.55 -4.72 0.85
CA LYS A 33 -24.61 -3.25 0.91
C LYS A 33 -23.28 -2.55 0.66
N SER A 34 -22.16 -3.28 0.67
CA SER A 34 -20.84 -2.68 0.50
C SER A 34 -19.92 -3.54 -0.36
N TYR A 35 -19.31 -2.89 -1.36
CA TYR A 35 -18.28 -3.51 -2.19
C TYR A 35 -17.10 -4.05 -1.37
N VAL A 36 -16.61 -3.27 -0.40
CA VAL A 36 -15.52 -3.68 0.49
C VAL A 36 -15.93 -4.89 1.34
N ALA A 37 -17.12 -4.86 1.94
CA ALA A 37 -17.63 -6.00 2.71
C ALA A 37 -17.74 -7.25 1.83
N ARG A 38 -18.17 -7.10 0.57
CA ARG A 38 -18.24 -8.20 -0.40
C ARG A 38 -16.86 -8.77 -0.73
N LEU A 39 -15.84 -7.93 -0.92
CA LEU A 39 -14.45 -8.40 -1.12
C LEU A 39 -13.96 -9.18 0.11
N LEU A 40 -14.12 -8.60 1.30
CA LEU A 40 -13.66 -9.21 2.55
C LEU A 40 -14.40 -10.52 2.86
N HIS A 41 -15.69 -10.62 2.52
CA HIS A 41 -16.47 -11.84 2.68
C HIS A 41 -16.11 -12.93 1.66
N LYS A 42 -15.72 -12.55 0.44
CA LYS A 42 -15.22 -13.51 -0.57
C LYS A 42 -13.85 -14.10 -0.20
N GLY A 43 -13.12 -13.45 0.72
CA GLY A 43 -11.82 -13.90 1.17
C GLY A 43 -10.67 -13.42 0.29
N PRO A 44 -9.43 -13.85 0.60
CA PRO A 44 -8.21 -13.26 0.06
C PRO A 44 -8.10 -13.29 -1.45
N ASP A 45 -8.50 -14.38 -2.10
CA ASP A 45 -8.40 -14.52 -3.55
C ASP A 45 -9.10 -13.38 -4.32
N ALA A 46 -10.18 -12.82 -3.77
CA ALA A 46 -10.93 -11.75 -4.44
C ALA A 46 -10.15 -10.44 -4.51
N PHE A 47 -9.54 -10.00 -3.42
CA PHE A 47 -8.78 -8.75 -3.40
C PHE A 47 -7.33 -8.94 -3.86
N LEU A 48 -6.72 -10.11 -3.66
CA LEU A 48 -5.37 -10.40 -4.16
C LEU A 48 -5.34 -10.47 -5.68
N LYS A 49 -6.39 -11.03 -6.31
CA LYS A 49 -6.54 -10.98 -7.77
C LYS A 49 -6.58 -9.55 -8.27
N LYS A 50 -7.35 -8.68 -7.62
CA LYS A 50 -7.42 -7.26 -7.97
C LYS A 50 -6.07 -6.57 -7.83
N ILE A 51 -5.30 -6.82 -6.76
CA ILE A 51 -3.94 -6.26 -6.64
C ILE A 51 -3.07 -6.60 -7.86
N GLY A 52 -3.10 -7.85 -8.34
CA GLY A 52 -2.34 -8.24 -9.54
C GLY A 52 -2.84 -7.58 -10.83
N GLU A 53 -4.16 -7.43 -10.97
CA GLU A 53 -4.81 -6.71 -12.07
C GLU A 53 -4.39 -5.25 -12.09
N GLU A 54 -4.59 -4.52 -10.98
CA GLU A 54 -4.27 -3.11 -10.86
C GLU A 54 -2.77 -2.83 -11.03
N ALA A 55 -1.91 -3.70 -10.49
CA ALA A 55 -0.46 -3.55 -10.70
C ALA A 55 -0.08 -3.66 -12.18
N THR A 56 -0.77 -4.52 -12.94
CA THR A 56 -0.57 -4.63 -14.38
C THR A 56 -1.13 -3.41 -15.11
N GLU A 57 -2.29 -2.91 -14.68
CA GLU A 57 -2.91 -1.71 -15.25
C GLU A 57 -2.05 -0.46 -15.02
N VAL A 58 -1.41 -0.29 -13.85
CA VAL A 58 -0.43 0.77 -13.60
C VAL A 58 0.72 0.71 -14.61
N VAL A 59 1.28 -0.48 -14.86
CA VAL A 59 2.37 -0.66 -15.84
C VAL A 59 1.90 -0.29 -17.24
N MET A 60 0.69 -0.71 -17.63
CA MET A 60 0.12 -0.41 -18.94
C MET A 60 -0.19 1.08 -19.09
N ALA A 61 -0.80 1.72 -18.09
CA ALA A 61 -1.09 3.14 -18.09
C ALA A 61 0.17 4.00 -18.23
N ALA A 62 1.27 3.60 -17.57
CA ALA A 62 2.56 4.27 -17.71
C ALA A 62 3.11 4.13 -19.14
N LYS A 63 3.08 2.92 -19.71
CA LYS A 63 3.52 2.69 -21.09
C LYS A 63 2.67 3.46 -22.09
N ASP A 64 1.35 3.47 -21.92
CA ASP A 64 0.44 4.19 -22.82
C ASP A 64 0.69 5.69 -22.75
N ALA A 65 0.91 6.24 -21.56
CA ALA A 65 1.26 7.65 -21.37
C ALA A 65 2.52 8.06 -22.16
N ASP A 66 3.55 7.22 -22.19
CA ASP A 66 4.76 7.45 -23.00
C ASP A 66 4.48 7.44 -24.52
N HIS A 67 3.37 6.83 -24.96
CA HIS A 67 2.96 6.74 -26.36
C HIS A 67 1.75 7.65 -26.69
N GLY A 68 1.51 8.69 -25.88
CA GLY A 68 0.48 9.70 -26.12
C GLY A 68 -0.91 9.36 -25.55
N GLY A 69 -1.01 8.32 -24.72
CA GLY A 69 -2.19 8.00 -23.95
C GLY A 69 -2.47 8.99 -22.81
N ASP A 70 -3.65 8.88 -22.21
CA ASP A 70 -4.05 9.75 -21.10
C ASP A 70 -3.26 9.46 -19.82
N ARG A 71 -2.45 10.45 -19.41
CA ARG A 71 -1.62 10.39 -18.20
C ARG A 71 -2.42 10.31 -16.91
N SER A 72 -3.68 10.75 -16.91
CA SER A 72 -4.54 10.70 -15.73
C SER A 72 -4.78 9.26 -15.26
N LYS A 73 -4.74 8.29 -16.19
CA LYS A 73 -4.90 6.87 -15.89
C LYS A 73 -3.87 6.36 -14.89
N ILE A 74 -2.62 6.82 -14.95
CA ILE A 74 -1.59 6.40 -13.99
C ILE A 74 -2.05 6.65 -12.55
N VAL A 75 -2.63 7.83 -12.29
CA VAL A 75 -3.11 8.18 -10.95
C VAL A 75 -4.30 7.31 -10.55
N ASN A 76 -5.20 7.03 -11.49
CA ASN A 76 -6.38 6.18 -11.25
C ASN A 76 -5.96 4.75 -10.89
N GLU A 77 -5.11 4.12 -11.70
CA GLU A 77 -4.69 2.73 -11.44
C GLU A 77 -3.83 2.62 -10.17
N VAL A 78 -3.01 3.64 -9.86
CA VAL A 78 -2.27 3.66 -8.57
C VAL A 78 -3.23 3.81 -7.40
N ALA A 79 -4.30 4.60 -7.53
CA ALA A 79 -5.32 4.73 -6.50
C ALA A 79 -6.07 3.41 -6.27
N ASP A 80 -6.43 2.69 -7.34
CA ASP A 80 -7.10 1.39 -7.25
C ASP A 80 -6.17 0.32 -6.67
N LEU A 81 -4.89 0.31 -7.07
CA LEU A 81 -3.86 -0.54 -6.46
C LEU A 81 -3.72 -0.28 -4.95
N TRP A 82 -3.65 0.98 -4.54
CA TRP A 82 -3.56 1.35 -3.12
C TRP A 82 -4.84 0.95 -2.37
N PHE A 83 -6.00 1.20 -2.93
CA PHE A 83 -7.28 0.82 -2.35
C PHE A 83 -7.35 -0.69 -2.09
N HIS A 84 -7.04 -1.52 -3.09
CA HIS A 84 -7.06 -2.97 -2.95
C HIS A 84 -5.99 -3.49 -1.99
N THR A 85 -4.82 -2.84 -1.94
CA THR A 85 -3.79 -3.13 -0.94
C THR A 85 -4.27 -2.80 0.48
N MET A 86 -4.99 -1.70 0.69
CA MET A 86 -5.56 -1.34 1.99
C MET A 86 -6.65 -2.32 2.45
N VAL A 87 -7.45 -2.86 1.52
CA VAL A 87 -8.39 -3.95 1.82
C VAL A 87 -7.65 -5.20 2.29
N ALA A 88 -6.53 -5.55 1.63
CA ALA A 88 -5.69 -6.67 2.05
C ALA A 88 -5.06 -6.43 3.44
N LEU A 89 -4.52 -5.24 3.69
CA LEU A 89 -3.96 -4.88 5.01
C LEU A 89 -5.01 -5.09 6.11
N ALA A 90 -6.22 -4.55 5.94
CA ALA A 90 -7.29 -4.71 6.92
C ALA A 90 -7.66 -6.18 7.15
N HIS A 91 -7.70 -7.00 6.10
CA HIS A 91 -7.94 -8.45 6.23
C HIS A 91 -6.87 -9.15 7.07
N TYR A 92 -5.61 -8.76 6.89
CA TYR A 92 -4.47 -9.34 7.62
C TYR A 92 -4.18 -8.65 8.97
N GLY A 93 -5.01 -7.71 9.40
CA GLY A 93 -4.86 -7.02 10.70
C GLY A 93 -3.84 -5.88 10.71
N PHE A 94 -3.51 -5.33 9.54
CA PHE A 94 -2.63 -4.17 9.38
C PHE A 94 -3.40 -2.94 8.91
N SER A 95 -2.75 -1.78 9.03
CA SER A 95 -3.24 -0.47 8.62
C SER A 95 -2.25 0.21 7.67
N PRO A 96 -2.64 1.28 6.96
CA PRO A 96 -1.69 2.09 6.19
C PRO A 96 -0.58 2.70 7.05
N ALA A 97 -0.84 2.95 8.34
CA ALA A 97 0.16 3.50 9.24
C ALA A 97 1.34 2.53 9.45
N ASP A 98 1.08 1.23 9.45
CA ASP A 98 2.13 0.19 9.52
C ASP A 98 3.03 0.25 8.28
N VAL A 99 2.44 0.49 7.10
CA VAL A 99 3.20 0.66 5.85
C VAL A 99 3.99 1.96 5.85
N THR A 100 3.40 3.07 6.30
CA THR A 100 4.10 4.35 6.41
C THR A 100 5.28 4.26 7.38
N ALA A 101 5.11 3.62 8.54
CA ALA A 101 6.20 3.39 9.49
C ALA A 101 7.35 2.57 8.85
N GLU A 102 7.03 1.56 8.04
CA GLU A 102 8.05 0.82 7.28
C GLU A 102 8.72 1.67 6.20
N LEU A 103 8.00 2.55 5.53
CA LEU A 103 8.58 3.49 4.56
C LEU A 103 9.50 4.49 5.24
N GLU A 104 9.11 5.09 6.37
CA GLU A 104 9.94 6.00 7.17
C GLU A 104 11.22 5.31 7.65
N ARG A 105 11.11 4.04 8.08
CA ARG A 105 12.28 3.22 8.44
C ARG A 105 13.23 3.03 7.25
N ARG A 106 12.69 2.86 6.04
CA ARG A 106 13.49 2.74 4.79
C ARG A 106 14.08 4.07 4.34
N GLU A 107 13.38 5.19 4.53
CA GLU A 107 13.92 6.52 4.23
C GLU A 107 15.19 6.79 5.04
N GLY A 108 15.22 6.39 6.32
CA GLY A 108 16.40 6.49 7.18
C GLY A 108 17.54 5.53 6.84
N THR A 109 17.35 4.60 5.89
CA THR A 109 18.34 3.60 5.48
C THR A 109 18.37 3.55 3.96
N SER A 110 19.13 4.41 3.28
CA SER A 110 19.17 4.28 1.82
C SER A 110 19.68 2.88 1.45
N GLY A 111 18.99 2.20 0.53
CA GLY A 111 19.39 0.85 0.11
C GLY A 111 20.80 0.80 -0.52
N ILE A 112 21.38 1.97 -0.82
CA ILE A 112 22.77 2.14 -1.25
C ILE A 112 23.70 2.12 -0.02
N GLU A 113 23.40 2.89 1.03
CA GLU A 113 24.15 2.90 2.28
C GLU A 113 24.07 1.56 3.00
N GLU A 114 22.90 0.90 3.02
CA GLU A 114 22.76 -0.43 3.62
C GLU A 114 23.63 -1.47 2.90
N LYS A 115 23.67 -1.43 1.56
CA LYS A 115 24.55 -2.28 0.75
C LYS A 115 26.03 -1.95 0.97
N ALA A 116 26.35 -0.67 1.16
CA ALA A 116 27.72 -0.23 1.46
C ALA A 116 28.16 -0.72 2.85
N LEU A 117 27.33 -0.56 3.88
CA LEU A 117 27.57 -1.02 5.25
C LEU A 117 27.74 -2.54 5.31
N ARG A 118 26.88 -3.31 4.63
CA ARG A 118 27.04 -4.79 4.55
C ARG A 118 28.36 -5.21 3.90
N LYS A 119 28.82 -4.50 2.86
CA LYS A 119 30.12 -4.77 2.24
C LYS A 119 31.29 -4.43 3.16
N VAL A 120 31.19 -3.36 3.95
CA VAL A 120 32.24 -2.99 4.92
C VAL A 120 32.31 -4.04 6.03
N GLN A 121 31.17 -4.42 6.62
CA GLN A 121 31.10 -5.44 7.67
C GLN A 121 31.62 -6.81 7.19
N ALA A 122 31.30 -7.21 5.95
CA ALA A 122 31.83 -8.44 5.37
C ALA A 122 33.37 -8.42 5.30
N ARG A 123 33.97 -7.31 4.85
CA ARG A 123 35.44 -7.16 4.74
C ARG A 123 36.13 -7.13 6.11
N GLU A 124 35.52 -6.48 7.10
CA GLU A 124 36.04 -6.45 8.49
C GLU A 124 35.97 -7.82 9.17
N SER A 125 34.92 -8.61 8.87
CA SER A 125 34.79 -9.98 9.38
C SER A 125 35.79 -10.96 8.74
N GLU A 126 36.12 -10.75 7.47
CA GLU A 126 37.15 -11.53 6.76
C GLU A 126 38.56 -11.17 7.26
N ALA A 127 38.81 -9.89 7.54
CA ALA A 127 40.11 -9.41 8.04
C ALA A 127 40.36 -9.72 9.53
N SER A 128 39.33 -10.05 10.32
CA SER A 128 39.47 -10.44 11.73
C SER A 128 39.62 -11.95 11.94
N ASN A 129 39.50 -12.74 10.87
CA ASN A 129 39.63 -14.20 10.89
C ASN A 129 40.98 -14.70 10.33
N ASP A 130 41.91 -13.79 10.07
CA ASP A 130 43.30 -14.02 9.62
C ASP A 130 44.27 -13.49 10.70
#